data_AF-A0A957CUD1-F1
#
_entry.id   AF-A0A957CUD1-F1
#
_cell.length_a   1.000
_cell.length_b   1.000
_cell.length_c   1.000
_cell.angle_alpha   90.00
_cell.angle_beta   90.00
_cell.angle_gamma   90.00
#
_symmetry.space_group_name_H-M   'P 1'
#
loop_
_entity.id
_entity.type
_entity.pdbx_description
1 polymer ?
#
loop_
_entity_poly.entity_id
_entity_poly.type
_entity_poly.pdbx_seq_one_letter_code
_entity_poly.pdbx_strand_id
1 'polypeptide(L)' 'RVGGAKISEKHANFFVNDEDATAEEIRTLIAEAWHTVRDQFGVEMDLEVEMVGEWTFEK' A
#
# COMPACT_ATOMS: atom_id res chain seq x y z
N ARG A 1 -3.37 8.48 -0.56
CA ARG A 1 -2.42 8.89 -1.63
C ARG A 1 -1.13 9.23 -0.93
N VAL A 2 0.00 8.76 -1.44
CA VAL A 2 1.34 9.11 -0.97
C VAL A 2 2.15 9.47 -2.20
N GLY A 3 2.56 10.74 -2.32
CA GLY A 3 3.25 11.23 -3.52
C GLY A 3 2.53 10.86 -4.82
N GLY A 4 3.27 10.23 -5.75
CA GLY A 4 2.73 9.74 -7.03
C GLY A 4 1.80 8.52 -6.93
N ALA A 5 1.75 7.84 -5.79
CA ALA A 5 0.95 6.63 -5.58
C ALA A 5 -0.47 6.91 -5.06
N LYS A 6 -1.48 6.24 -5.61
CA LYS A 6 -2.86 6.30 -5.11
C LYS A 6 -3.55 4.94 -5.10
N ILE A 7 -4.57 4.80 -4.26
CA ILE A 7 -5.52 3.68 -4.36
C ILE A 7 -6.55 4.06 -5.42
N SER A 8 -6.89 3.12 -6.31
CA SER A 8 -7.88 3.32 -7.36
C SER A 8 -9.28 3.55 -6.80
N GLU A 9 -9.93 4.63 -7.23
CA GLU A 9 -11.33 4.92 -6.88
C GLU A 9 -12.31 3.92 -7.51
N LYS A 10 -11.90 3.19 -8.55
CA LYS A 10 -12.72 2.18 -9.21
C LYS A 10 -12.67 0.83 -8.48
N HIS A 11 -11.54 0.49 -7.87
CA HIS A 11 -11.34 -0.78 -7.17
C HIS A 11 -10.20 -0.69 -6.15
N ALA A 12 -10.50 -0.78 -4.86
CA ALA A 12 -9.56 -0.48 -3.78
C ALA A 12 -8.32 -1.40 -3.73
N ASN A 13 -8.38 -2.62 -4.26
CA ASN A 13 -7.20 -3.51 -4.31
C ASN A 13 -6.11 -3.06 -5.32
N PHE A 14 -6.37 -2.03 -6.13
CA PHE A 14 -5.39 -1.52 -7.08
C PHE A 14 -4.66 -0.30 -6.52
N PHE A 15 -3.36 -0.47 -6.30
CA PHE A 15 -2.42 0.61 -6.04
C PHE A 15 -1.86 1.08 -7.39
N VAL A 16 -2.13 2.33 -7.73
CA VAL A 16 -1.88 2.91 -9.04
C VAL A 16 -0.73 3.91 -8.93
N ASN A 17 0.24 3.77 -9.83
CA ASN A 17 1.17 4.83 -10.14
C ASN A 17 0.42 5.87 -11.00
N ASP A 18 0.11 7.03 -10.40
CA ASP A 18 -0.62 8.10 -11.05
C ASP A 18 0.32 9.15 -11.67
N GLU A 19 1.48 9.37 -11.05
CA GLU A 19 2.46 10.41 -11.42
C GLU A 19 3.88 9.99 -11.00
N ASP A 20 4.56 9.16 -11.80
CA ASP A 20 5.95 8.69 -11.56
C ASP A 20 6.23 8.19 -10.13
N ALA A 21 5.27 7.48 -9.55
CA ALA A 21 5.37 6.91 -8.22
C ALA A 21 6.59 5.99 -8.08
N THR A 22 7.36 6.22 -7.03
CA THR A 22 8.47 5.37 -6.62
C THR A 22 7.96 4.12 -5.90
N ALA A 23 8.81 3.07 -5.85
CA ALA A 23 8.50 1.86 -5.08
C ALA A 23 8.26 2.15 -3.59
N GLU A 24 9.00 3.12 -3.02
CA GLU A 24 8.84 3.52 -1.62
C GLU A 24 7.48 4.20 -1.36
N GLU A 25 6.98 5.03 -2.28
CA GLU A 25 5.66 5.65 -2.17
C GLU A 25 4.53 4.60 -2.25
N ILE A 26 4.67 3.60 -3.13
CA ILE A 26 3.73 2.48 -3.20
C ILE A 26 3.78 1.66 -1.90
N ARG A 27 4.97 1.31 -1.40
CA ARG A 27 5.15 0.58 -0.13
C ARG A 27 4.52 1.33 1.04
N THR A 28 4.75 2.63 1.13
CA THR A 28 4.19 3.48 2.19
C THR A 28 2.67 3.50 2.12
N LEU A 29 2.10 3.64 0.92
CA LEU A 29 0.64 3.61 0.75
C LEU A 29 0.04 2.24 1.11
N ILE A 30 0.74 1.15 0.82
CA ILE A 30 0.34 -0.21 1.26
C ILE A 30 0.32 -0.28 2.79
N ALA A 31 1.36 0.20 3.47
CA ALA A 31 1.43 0.21 4.93
C ALA A 31 0.31 1.04 5.56
N GLU A 32 0.06 2.25 5.02
CA GLU A 32 -1.05 3.10 5.46
C GLU A 32 -2.40 2.39 5.33
N ALA A 33 -2.68 1.76 4.18
CA ALA A 33 -3.92 1.04 3.96
C ALA A 33 -4.06 -0.16 4.90
N TRP A 34 -2.97 -0.90 5.12
CA TRP A 34 -2.93 -2.05 6.02
C TRP A 34 -3.26 -1.65 7.47
N HIS A 35 -2.54 -0.66 8.02
CA HIS A 35 -2.80 -0.18 9.38
C HIS A 35 -4.19 0.41 9.52
N THR A 36 -4.66 1.16 8.52
CA THR A 36 -6.00 1.74 8.53
C THR A 36 -7.09 0.66 8.61
N VAL A 37 -6.95 -0.44 7.86
CA VAL A 37 -7.89 -1.56 7.91
C VAL A 37 -7.83 -2.27 9.26
N ARG A 38 -6.63 -2.52 9.79
CA ARG A 38 -6.46 -3.09 11.13
C ARG A 38 -7.13 -2.21 12.19
N ASP A 39 -6.87 -0.92 12.18
CA ASP A 39 -7.32 0.00 13.23
C ASP A 39 -8.84 0.23 13.16
N GLN A 40 -9.43 0.25 11.96
CA GLN A 40 -10.88 0.46 11.80
C GLN A 40 -11.71 -0.81 12.00
N PHE A 41 -11.19 -1.97 11.57
CA PHE A 41 -11.98 -3.20 11.49
C PHE A 41 -11.44 -4.35 12.34
N GLY A 42 -10.25 -4.20 12.94
CA GLY A 42 -9.57 -5.27 13.67
C GLY A 42 -9.10 -6.42 12.79
N VAL A 43 -8.97 -6.19 11.48
CA VAL A 43 -8.58 -7.22 10.50
C VAL A 43 -7.10 -7.10 10.20
N GLU A 44 -6.35 -8.19 10.43
CA GLU A 44 -4.98 -8.33 9.96
C GLU A 44 -4.96 -8.94 8.57
N MET A 45 -4.45 -8.18 7.59
CA MET A 45 -4.32 -8.65 6.21
C MET A 45 -2.93 -9.25 5.96
N ASP A 46 -2.81 -10.06 4.92
CA ASP A 46 -1.53 -10.47 4.36
C ASP A 46 -1.30 -9.79 3.01
N LEU A 47 -0.05 -9.51 2.69
CA LEU A 47 0.31 -8.99 1.38
C LEU A 47 0.34 -10.15 0.38
N GLU A 48 -0.40 -10.00 -0.73
CA GLU A 48 -0.34 -10.94 -1.87
C GLU A 48 0.90 -10.70 -2.74
N VAL A 49 1.41 -9.46 -2.76
CA VAL A 49 2.58 -9.06 -3.54
C VAL A 49 3.87 -9.23 -2.73
N GLU A 50 4.94 -9.62 -3.41
CA GLU A 50 6.29 -9.70 -2.84
C GLU A 50 7.09 -8.43 -3.14
N MET A 51 7.88 -7.98 -2.17
CA MET A 51 8.81 -6.88 -2.36
C MET A 51 10.17 -7.43 -2.79
N VAL A 52 10.61 -7.09 -4.01
CA VAL A 52 11.91 -7.52 -4.54
C VAL A 52 12.99 -6.51 -4.16
N GLY A 53 14.04 -6.96 -3.48
CA GLY A 53 15.15 -6.14 -2.98
C GLY A 53 15.25 -6.17 -1.46
N GLU A 54 16.02 -5.24 -0.88
CA GLU A 54 16.16 -5.09 0.57
C GLU A 54 15.05 -4.18 1.10
N TRP A 55 13.97 -4.79 1.59
CA TRP A 55 12.82 -4.07 2.12
C TRP A 55 12.42 -4.59 3.49
N THR A 56 11.95 -3.69 4.34
CA THR A 56 11.22 -4.03 5.57
C THR A 56 9.76 -3.68 5.40
N PHE A 57 8.86 -4.48 5.97
CA PHE A 57 7.44 -4.16 6.07
C PHE A 57 6.98 -4.48 7.49
N GLU A 58 6.64 -3.44 8.24
CA GLU A 58 6.18 -3.58 9.61
C GLU A 58 4.65 -3.61 9.60
N LYS A 59 4.09 -4.71 10.11
CA LYS A 59 2.66 -4.87 10.37
C LYS A 59 2.29 -4.21 11.70
#